data_AF-A0A835DCX2-F1
#
_entry.id   AF-A0A835DCX2-F1
#
_cell.length_a   1.000
_cell.length_b   1.000
_cell.length_c   1.000
_cell.angle_alpha   90.00
_cell.angle_beta   90.00
_cell.angle_gamma   90.00
#
_symmetry.space_group_name_H-M   'P 1'
#
loop_
_entity.id
_entity.type
_entity.pdbx_description
1 polymer ?
#
loop_
_entity_poly.entity_id
_entity_poly.type
_entity_poly.pdbx_seq_one_letter_code
_entity_poly.pdbx_strand_id
1 'polypeptide(L)'
;MHTSAKNLNPENPSFNGDWTVVLPRRGKHRSRNLPKLETLEQQRKSWAPTDIEIDPKRELKLMQKMQICIKKLENSEFCHTFLDQIQSPQMLDNFLRVLGSELKMQMVIYGIGSIESYESPRLQLSLAILTKRKFSWIGDIEVFDPVISTAESRVLEALGCSVLLVNEQGRRKALKPTLFFMPHCEAELYNNLLQANWQAELLNRAVVFGNSFKIYKQFASEFKSSVVVSAKHVLAVHKFMNEFGIETVSDEFFGAFHDSSWHFFYLDPELELQDIEL
;
A
#
# COMPACT_ATOMS: atom_id res chain seq x y z
N MET A 1 -7.58 -4.89 61.30
CA MET A 1 -6.66 -4.27 62.28
C MET A 1 -5.29 -4.92 62.07
N HIS A 2 -4.45 -4.35 61.19
CA HIS A 2 -3.35 -3.40 61.49
C HIS A 2 -2.26 -4.05 62.36
N THR A 3 -0.96 -4.05 62.04
CA THR A 3 -0.16 -3.15 61.18
C THR A 3 1.23 -3.80 60.97
N SER A 4 1.76 -3.73 59.75
CA SER A 4 2.90 -2.88 59.33
C SER A 4 4.30 -3.38 59.72
N ALA A 5 5.07 -3.79 58.71
CA ALA A 5 6.53 -3.84 58.78
C ALA A 5 7.09 -2.96 57.66
N LYS A 6 7.98 -2.06 58.09
CA LYS A 6 8.56 -0.93 57.37
C LYS A 6 9.69 -1.35 56.42
N ASN A 7 9.80 -0.54 55.36
CA ASN A 7 10.94 -0.28 54.47
C ASN A 7 12.34 -0.61 55.02
N LEU A 8 13.13 -1.27 54.17
CA LEU A 8 14.59 -1.32 54.17
C LEU A 8 15.06 -0.94 52.75
N ASN A 9 15.73 0.20 52.63
CA ASN A 9 16.73 0.49 51.58
C ASN A 9 18.01 -0.30 51.93
N PRO A 10 18.90 -0.68 50.99
CA PRO A 10 19.71 0.24 50.17
C PRO A 10 19.94 -0.31 48.73
N GLU A 11 20.54 0.33 47.73
CA GLU A 11 21.90 0.87 47.64
C GLU A 11 22.01 1.80 46.41
N ASN A 12 22.71 2.92 46.61
CA ASN A 12 23.17 3.84 45.58
C ASN A 12 24.69 3.61 45.43
N PRO A 13 25.21 3.25 44.25
CA PRO A 13 26.63 3.43 43.95
C PRO A 13 26.86 4.75 43.20
N SER A 14 27.42 5.70 43.94
CA SER A 14 28.47 6.65 43.51
C SER A 14 28.50 7.11 42.04
N PHE A 15 28.11 8.37 41.86
CA PHE A 15 28.61 9.25 40.81
C PHE A 15 30.15 9.33 40.86
N ASN A 16 30.80 9.01 39.74
CA ASN A 16 32.03 9.70 39.36
C ASN A 16 32.17 9.68 37.83
N GLY A 17 31.94 10.85 37.23
CA GLY A 17 31.99 11.08 35.79
C GLY A 17 31.55 12.50 35.51
N ASP A 18 32.51 13.41 35.42
CA ASP A 18 32.34 14.81 35.02
C ASP A 18 31.62 14.90 33.68
N TRP A 19 30.35 15.32 33.69
CA TRP A 19 29.64 15.68 32.47
C TRP A 19 29.84 17.17 32.19
N THR A 20 30.66 17.47 31.19
CA THR A 20 30.81 18.83 30.67
C THR A 20 29.66 19.13 29.71
N VAL A 21 28.81 20.10 30.05
CA VAL A 21 27.75 20.61 29.17
C VAL A 21 28.39 21.46 28.07
N VAL A 22 28.39 20.96 26.83
CA VAL A 22 28.90 21.71 25.67
C VAL A 22 27.75 22.48 25.03
N LEU A 23 27.74 23.81 25.20
CA LEU A 23 26.83 24.70 24.47
C LEU A 23 27.19 24.73 22.97
N PRO A 24 26.22 24.72 22.04
CA PRO A 24 26.53 24.80 20.62
C PRO A 24 27.15 26.15 20.28
N ARG A 25 28.34 26.13 19.68
CA ARG A 25 29.02 27.31 19.14
C ARG A 25 28.14 27.98 18.07
N ARG A 26 27.91 29.28 18.20
CA ARG A 26 27.30 30.15 17.18
C ARG A 26 28.10 30.04 15.87
N GLY A 27 27.53 29.32 14.90
CA GLY A 27 28.03 29.17 13.53
C GLY A 27 27.08 29.83 12.53
N LYS A 28 27.67 30.72 11.72
CA LYS A 28 27.12 31.55 10.63
C LYS A 28 25.88 31.01 9.89
N HIS A 29 24.92 31.90 9.66
CA HIS A 29 23.81 31.78 8.70
C HIS A 29 24.25 31.07 7.41
N ARG A 30 23.79 29.82 7.21
CA ARG A 30 23.67 29.23 5.88
C ARG A 30 22.30 29.61 5.33
N SER A 31 22.32 30.30 4.21
CA SER A 31 21.15 30.57 3.36
C SER A 31 20.28 29.31 3.25
N ARG A 32 18.99 29.45 3.58
CA ARG A 32 17.96 28.43 3.28
C ARG A 32 17.87 28.32 1.76
N ASN A 33 18.45 27.26 1.20
CA ASN A 33 18.06 26.84 -0.13
C ASN A 33 16.60 26.36 -0.03
N LEU A 34 15.67 27.11 -0.63
CA LEU A 34 14.35 26.60 -0.94
C LEU A 34 14.50 25.28 -1.72
N PRO A 35 13.66 24.26 -1.48
CA PRO A 35 13.60 23.13 -2.38
C PRO A 35 13.26 23.66 -3.77
N LYS A 36 14.12 23.36 -4.75
CA LYS A 36 13.83 23.63 -6.15
C LYS A 36 12.47 22.99 -6.47
N LEU A 37 11.56 23.78 -7.02
CA LEU A 37 10.36 23.29 -7.65
C LEU A 37 10.81 22.40 -8.81
N GLU A 38 10.92 21.09 -8.58
CA GLU A 38 11.21 20.12 -9.62
C GLU A 38 10.07 20.17 -10.63
N THR A 39 10.38 20.65 -11.83
CA THR A 39 9.50 20.68 -12.99
C THR A 39 8.90 19.30 -13.25
N LEU A 40 7.63 19.26 -13.68
CA LEU A 40 6.86 18.06 -14.06
C LEU A 40 7.62 17.07 -14.96
N GLU A 41 8.64 17.52 -15.70
CA GLU A 41 9.48 16.68 -16.56
C GLU A 41 10.42 15.73 -15.81
N GLN A 42 10.77 16.00 -14.54
CA GLN A 42 11.55 15.08 -13.70
C GLN A 42 10.72 13.92 -13.12
N GLN A 43 9.39 13.98 -13.26
CA GLN A 43 8.44 13.03 -12.65
C GLN A 43 8.26 11.72 -13.44
N ARG A 44 8.97 11.52 -14.56
CA ARG A 44 8.91 10.28 -15.35
C ARG A 44 10.31 9.77 -15.65
N LYS A 45 11.05 9.40 -14.60
CA LYS A 45 12.30 8.63 -14.79
C LYS A 45 11.93 7.24 -15.27
N SER A 46 12.44 6.86 -16.44
CA SER A 46 12.46 5.47 -16.88
C SER A 46 13.15 4.65 -15.79
N TRP A 47 12.45 3.64 -15.29
CA TRP A 47 12.96 2.69 -14.32
C TRP A 47 13.33 1.40 -15.05
N ALA A 48 14.43 0.80 -14.61
CA ALA A 48 14.84 -0.55 -15.00
C ALA A 48 15.37 -1.26 -13.75
N PRO A 49 15.26 -2.60 -13.67
CA PRO A 49 15.88 -3.37 -12.61
C PRO A 49 17.38 -3.08 -12.51
N THR A 50 17.91 -3.10 -11.29
CA THR A 50 19.33 -2.79 -11.05
C THR A 50 20.24 -3.98 -11.35
N ASP A 51 19.72 -5.20 -11.31
CA ASP A 51 20.43 -6.42 -11.67
C ASP A 51 20.33 -6.72 -13.17
N ILE A 52 21.47 -6.91 -13.82
CA ILE A 52 21.57 -7.16 -15.27
C ILE A 52 21.69 -8.67 -15.55
N GLU A 53 21.98 -9.48 -14.53
CA GLU A 53 22.25 -10.91 -14.70
C GLU A 53 20.97 -11.71 -14.89
N ILE A 54 20.92 -12.36 -16.05
CA ILE A 54 19.91 -13.33 -16.42
C ILE A 54 20.38 -14.69 -15.87
N ASP A 55 19.69 -15.22 -14.87
CA ASP A 55 19.89 -16.58 -14.37
C ASP A 55 18.62 -17.42 -14.55
N PRO A 56 18.55 -18.28 -15.58
CA PRO A 56 17.41 -19.16 -15.81
C PRO A 56 17.10 -20.10 -14.63
N LYS A 57 18.10 -20.47 -13.82
CA LYS A 57 17.88 -21.32 -12.64
C LYS A 57 17.19 -20.54 -11.52
N ARG A 58 17.57 -19.28 -11.34
CA ARG A 58 16.92 -18.34 -10.41
C ARG A 58 15.46 -18.11 -10.81
N GLU A 59 15.20 -17.84 -12.09
CA GLU A 59 13.84 -17.69 -12.64
C GLU A 59 13.00 -18.95 -12.42
N LEU A 60 13.54 -20.13 -12.73
CA LEU A 60 12.85 -21.41 -12.53
C LEU A 60 12.50 -21.65 -11.06
N LYS A 61 13.46 -21.42 -10.15
CA LYS A 61 13.24 -21.58 -8.70
C LYS A 61 12.19 -20.60 -8.18
N LEU A 62 12.22 -19.36 -8.65
CA LEU A 62 11.23 -18.35 -8.30
C LEU A 62 9.84 -18.71 -8.83
N MET A 63 9.73 -19.15 -10.08
CA MET A 63 8.49 -19.63 -10.67
C MET A 63 7.90 -20.80 -9.86
N GLN A 64 8.73 -21.76 -9.43
CA GLN A 64 8.29 -22.86 -8.57
C GLN A 64 7.74 -22.35 -7.22
N LYS A 65 8.43 -21.40 -6.57
CA LYS A 65 7.92 -20.77 -5.34
C LYS A 65 6.56 -20.11 -5.57
N MET A 66 6.40 -19.37 -6.68
CA MET A 66 5.13 -18.73 -7.04
C MET A 66 4.02 -19.75 -7.27
N GLN A 67 4.27 -20.83 -8.01
CA GLN A 67 3.29 -21.89 -8.24
C GLN A 67 2.85 -22.56 -6.93
N ILE A 68 3.79 -22.79 -6.01
CA ILE A 68 3.49 -23.31 -4.66
C ILE A 68 2.60 -22.32 -3.90
N CYS A 69 2.96 -21.04 -3.86
CA CYS A 69 2.17 -20.01 -3.18
C CYS A 69 0.77 -19.85 -3.77
N ILE A 70 0.64 -19.83 -5.11
CA ILE A 70 -0.65 -19.75 -5.80
C ILE A 70 -1.53 -20.94 -5.41
N LYS A 71 -1.00 -22.17 -5.51
CA LYS A 71 -1.77 -23.38 -5.17
C LYS A 71 -2.13 -23.43 -3.68
N LYS A 72 -1.21 -23.03 -2.80
CA LYS A 72 -1.44 -22.94 -1.36
C LYS A 72 -2.60 -21.98 -1.06
N LEU A 73 -2.58 -20.79 -1.66
CA LEU A 73 -3.61 -19.78 -1.46
C LEU A 73 -4.95 -20.20 -2.09
N GLU A 74 -4.94 -20.71 -3.32
CA GLU A 74 -6.14 -21.16 -4.04
C GLU A 74 -6.96 -22.19 -3.26
N ASN A 75 -6.31 -23.06 -2.49
CA ASN A 75 -6.97 -24.08 -1.69
C ASN A 75 -7.28 -23.64 -0.25
N SER A 76 -6.99 -22.39 0.12
CA SER A 76 -7.19 -21.91 1.49
C SER A 76 -8.59 -21.37 1.72
N GLU A 77 -9.11 -21.52 2.95
CA GLU A 77 -10.37 -20.91 3.35
C GLU A 77 -10.33 -19.39 3.18
N PHE A 78 -9.19 -18.75 3.52
CA PHE A 78 -8.98 -17.32 3.33
C PHE A 78 -9.25 -16.87 1.89
N CYS A 79 -8.72 -17.58 0.89
CA CYS A 79 -8.94 -17.20 -0.51
C CYS A 79 -10.41 -17.36 -0.90
N HIS A 80 -11.08 -18.42 -0.45
CA HIS A 80 -12.51 -18.60 -0.70
C HIS A 80 -13.33 -17.47 -0.07
N THR A 81 -13.11 -17.17 1.22
CA THR A 81 -13.78 -16.06 1.93
C THR A 81 -13.55 -14.72 1.24
N PHE A 82 -12.33 -14.45 0.79
CA PHE A 82 -11.99 -13.22 0.07
C PHE A 82 -12.76 -13.10 -1.26
N LEU A 83 -12.77 -14.18 -2.06
CA LEU A 83 -13.50 -14.19 -3.33
C LEU A 83 -15.01 -14.12 -3.12
N ASP A 84 -15.55 -14.80 -2.10
CA ASP A 84 -16.96 -14.75 -1.73
C ASP A 84 -17.37 -13.35 -1.26
N GLN A 85 -16.49 -12.65 -0.53
CA GLN A 85 -16.72 -11.26 -0.15
C GLN A 85 -16.91 -10.36 -1.38
N ILE A 86 -16.06 -10.49 -2.40
CA ILE A 86 -16.22 -9.74 -3.68
C ILE A 86 -17.57 -10.05 -4.34
N GLN A 87 -18.06 -11.29 -4.22
CA GLN A 87 -19.34 -11.72 -4.78
C GLN A 87 -20.55 -11.36 -3.92
N SER A 88 -20.36 -10.90 -2.69
CA SER A 88 -21.47 -10.46 -1.84
C SER A 88 -22.25 -9.33 -2.53
N PRO A 89 -23.59 -9.27 -2.39
CA PRO A 89 -24.41 -8.30 -3.12
C PRO A 89 -23.94 -6.85 -2.96
N GLN A 90 -23.53 -6.47 -1.75
CA GLN A 90 -23.05 -5.12 -1.46
C GLN A 90 -21.72 -4.81 -2.15
N MET A 91 -20.77 -5.76 -2.14
CA MET A 91 -19.46 -5.57 -2.78
C MET A 91 -19.58 -5.58 -4.30
N LEU A 92 -20.38 -6.50 -4.84
CA LEU A 92 -20.60 -6.60 -6.26
C LEU A 92 -21.26 -5.33 -6.82
N ASP A 93 -22.26 -4.77 -6.13
CA ASP A 93 -22.86 -3.48 -6.51
C ASP A 93 -21.81 -2.36 -6.57
N ASN A 94 -20.92 -2.30 -5.59
CA ASN A 94 -19.84 -1.31 -5.58
C ASN A 94 -18.87 -1.48 -6.76
N PHE A 95 -18.46 -2.71 -7.07
CA PHE A 95 -17.60 -2.99 -8.23
C PHE A 95 -18.31 -2.65 -9.54
N LEU A 96 -19.56 -3.06 -9.72
CA LEU A 96 -20.34 -2.79 -10.93
C LEU A 96 -20.59 -1.30 -11.14
N ARG A 97 -20.84 -0.55 -10.07
CA ARG A 97 -20.94 0.91 -10.12
C ARG A 97 -19.66 1.56 -10.63
N VAL A 98 -18.50 1.15 -10.10
CA VAL A 98 -17.21 1.72 -10.52
C VAL A 98 -16.86 1.26 -11.94
N LEU A 99 -17.16 0.01 -12.28
CA LEU A 99 -16.97 -0.53 -13.63
C LEU A 99 -17.82 0.21 -14.67
N GLY A 100 -19.05 0.60 -14.31
CA GLY A 100 -19.95 1.36 -15.17
C GLY A 100 -20.23 0.64 -16.48
N SER A 101 -19.97 1.30 -17.62
CA SER A 101 -20.13 0.74 -18.96
C SER A 101 -18.91 -0.02 -19.47
N GLU A 102 -17.79 -0.02 -18.74
CA GLU A 102 -16.56 -0.66 -19.18
C GLU A 102 -16.63 -2.17 -19.01
N LEU A 103 -15.98 -2.91 -19.91
CA LEU A 103 -15.98 -4.37 -19.83
C LEU A 103 -14.98 -4.89 -18.80
N LYS A 104 -13.91 -4.14 -18.55
CA LYS A 104 -12.79 -4.56 -17.70
C LYS A 104 -12.26 -3.40 -16.87
N MET A 105 -11.97 -3.71 -15.61
CA MET A 105 -11.27 -2.85 -14.66
C MET A 105 -9.80 -3.24 -14.62
N GLN A 106 -8.90 -2.35 -15.04
CA GLN A 106 -7.46 -2.61 -14.98
C GLN A 106 -7.02 -2.74 -13.53
N MET A 107 -6.10 -3.67 -13.24
CA MET A 107 -5.48 -3.78 -11.92
C MET A 107 -4.06 -3.21 -11.97
N VAL A 108 -3.75 -2.30 -11.07
CA VAL A 108 -2.41 -1.72 -10.90
C VAL A 108 -1.91 -2.07 -9.50
N ILE A 109 -0.82 -2.82 -9.44
CA ILE A 109 -0.16 -3.22 -8.20
C ILE A 109 1.03 -2.30 -7.95
N TYR A 110 1.03 -1.61 -6.81
CA TYR A 110 2.19 -0.88 -6.33
C TYR A 110 2.72 -1.48 -5.04
N GLY A 111 4.03 -1.38 -4.84
CA GLY A 111 4.66 -1.68 -3.54
C GLY A 111 4.55 -3.14 -3.13
N ILE A 112 4.59 -4.06 -4.10
CA ILE A 112 4.43 -5.51 -3.84
C ILE A 112 5.64 -6.09 -3.09
N GLY A 113 6.80 -5.44 -3.12
CA GLY A 113 8.06 -5.93 -2.56
C GLY A 113 8.72 -7.04 -3.38
N SER A 114 9.78 -7.64 -2.84
CA SER A 114 10.48 -8.74 -3.51
C SER A 114 9.75 -10.07 -3.33
N ILE A 115 9.20 -10.58 -4.44
CA ILE A 115 8.58 -11.92 -4.54
C ILE A 115 9.63 -13.03 -4.46
N GLU A 116 10.91 -12.73 -4.69
CA GLU A 116 11.98 -13.68 -4.50
C GLU A 116 12.36 -13.87 -3.03
N SER A 117 12.52 -12.76 -2.31
CA SER A 117 13.02 -12.76 -0.93
C SER A 117 11.94 -13.16 0.08
N TYR A 118 10.69 -12.71 -0.08
CA TYR A 118 9.69 -12.77 0.99
C TYR A 118 8.42 -13.53 0.57
N GLU A 119 7.75 -14.17 1.54
CA GLU A 119 6.50 -14.90 1.28
C GLU A 119 5.29 -13.96 1.13
N SER A 120 5.19 -12.90 1.94
CA SER A 120 4.06 -11.97 1.85
C SER A 120 3.85 -11.37 0.45
N PRO A 121 4.88 -10.83 -0.24
CA PRO A 121 4.78 -10.42 -1.65
C PRO A 121 4.26 -11.52 -2.59
N ARG A 122 4.72 -12.77 -2.40
CA ARG A 122 4.26 -13.91 -3.21
C ARG A 122 2.79 -14.21 -2.97
N LEU A 123 2.34 -14.19 -1.71
CA LEU A 123 0.94 -14.41 -1.35
C LEU A 123 0.06 -13.29 -1.91
N GLN A 124 0.46 -12.03 -1.75
CA GLN A 124 -0.26 -10.87 -2.27
C GLN A 124 -0.40 -10.92 -3.80
N LEU A 125 0.69 -11.20 -4.51
CA LEU A 125 0.65 -11.40 -5.97
C LEU A 125 -0.22 -12.59 -6.36
N SER A 126 -0.15 -13.70 -5.61
CA SER A 126 -0.99 -14.87 -5.83
C SER A 126 -2.48 -14.53 -5.72
N LEU A 127 -2.86 -13.72 -4.73
CA LEU A 127 -4.25 -13.29 -4.55
C LEU A 127 -4.73 -12.43 -5.73
N ALA A 128 -3.91 -11.49 -6.19
CA ALA A 128 -4.21 -10.67 -7.36
C ALA A 128 -4.44 -11.51 -8.63
N ILE A 129 -3.57 -12.50 -8.87
CA ILE A 129 -3.69 -13.44 -10.00
C ILE A 129 -4.96 -14.28 -9.87
N LEU A 130 -5.25 -14.84 -8.70
CA LEU A 130 -6.45 -15.65 -8.46
C LEU A 130 -7.74 -14.83 -8.63
N THR A 131 -7.72 -13.57 -8.19
CA THR A 131 -8.82 -12.61 -8.40
C THR A 131 -9.07 -12.40 -9.89
N LYS A 132 -8.02 -12.15 -10.69
CA LYS A 132 -8.13 -12.03 -12.16
C LYS A 132 -8.67 -13.31 -12.81
N ARG A 133 -8.24 -14.49 -12.34
CA ARG A 133 -8.73 -15.78 -12.86
C ARG A 133 -10.21 -16.00 -12.56
N LYS A 134 -10.67 -15.57 -11.38
CA LYS A 134 -12.06 -15.75 -10.93
C LYS A 134 -13.02 -14.77 -11.60
N PHE A 135 -12.61 -13.53 -11.82
CA PHE A 135 -13.49 -12.46 -12.28
C PHE A 135 -13.09 -11.94 -13.66
N SER A 136 -13.94 -12.21 -14.66
CA SER A 136 -13.71 -11.82 -16.06
C SER A 136 -13.64 -10.31 -16.30
N TRP A 137 -14.24 -9.52 -15.40
CA TRP A 137 -14.20 -8.06 -15.40
C TRP A 137 -12.89 -7.50 -14.83
N ILE A 138 -12.01 -8.32 -14.24
CA ILE A 138 -10.66 -7.90 -13.88
C ILE A 138 -9.78 -7.95 -15.14
N GLY A 139 -9.32 -6.77 -15.54
CA GLY A 139 -8.45 -6.55 -16.68
C GLY A 139 -7.01 -6.96 -16.43
N ASP A 140 -6.12 -6.43 -17.26
CA ASP A 140 -4.69 -6.72 -17.17
C ASP A 140 -4.09 -6.18 -15.88
N ILE A 141 -3.06 -6.89 -15.40
CA ILE A 141 -2.35 -6.56 -14.16
C ILE A 141 -1.05 -5.88 -14.54
N GLU A 142 -0.91 -4.62 -14.13
CA GLU A 142 0.36 -3.89 -14.17
C GLU A 142 0.98 -3.89 -12.79
N VAL A 143 2.29 -4.09 -12.69
CA VAL A 143 3.00 -4.20 -11.41
C VAL A 143 4.19 -3.26 -11.40
N PHE A 144 4.36 -2.54 -10.28
CA PHE A 144 5.56 -1.75 -10.04
C PHE A 144 5.99 -1.79 -8.58
N ASP A 145 7.27 -2.06 -8.39
CA ASP A 145 7.99 -1.84 -7.15
C ASP A 145 9.47 -1.59 -7.50
N PRO A 146 10.12 -0.58 -6.92
CA PRO A 146 11.53 -0.28 -7.21
C PRO A 146 12.50 -1.42 -6.91
N VAL A 147 12.11 -2.40 -6.08
CA VAL A 147 12.94 -3.55 -5.69
C VAL A 147 12.80 -4.75 -6.63
N ILE A 148 11.89 -4.70 -7.62
CA ILE A 148 11.72 -5.80 -8.58
C ILE A 148 13.01 -5.96 -9.39
N SER A 149 13.53 -7.19 -9.37
CA SER A 149 14.69 -7.61 -10.14
C SER A 149 14.34 -8.05 -11.56
N THR A 150 15.35 -8.22 -12.42
CA THR A 150 15.17 -8.73 -13.80
C THR A 150 14.56 -10.13 -13.80
N ALA A 151 14.98 -11.01 -12.88
CA ALA A 151 14.43 -12.35 -12.74
C ALA A 151 12.95 -12.33 -12.28
N GLU A 152 12.62 -11.45 -11.33
CA GLU A 152 11.23 -11.26 -10.88
C GLU A 152 10.35 -10.69 -12.00
N SER A 153 10.87 -9.73 -12.79
CA SER A 153 10.15 -9.16 -13.92
C SER A 153 9.73 -10.22 -14.93
N ARG A 154 10.63 -11.15 -15.27
CA ARG A 154 10.32 -12.24 -16.20
C ARG A 154 9.32 -13.24 -15.65
N VAL A 155 9.42 -13.55 -14.35
CA VAL A 155 8.42 -14.41 -13.69
C VAL A 155 7.05 -13.73 -13.67
N LEU A 156 7.00 -12.42 -13.39
CA LEU A 156 5.76 -11.63 -13.45
C LEU A 156 5.14 -11.66 -14.87
N GLU A 157 5.96 -11.44 -15.90
CA GLU A 157 5.53 -11.53 -17.30
C GLU A 157 5.01 -12.91 -17.67
N ALA A 158 5.72 -13.97 -17.28
CA ALA A 158 5.30 -15.35 -17.50
C ALA A 158 4.01 -15.72 -16.74
N LEU A 159 3.69 -15.01 -15.65
CA LEU A 159 2.43 -15.14 -14.91
C LEU A 159 1.29 -14.27 -15.50
N GLY A 160 1.55 -13.54 -16.59
CA GLY A 160 0.55 -12.70 -17.27
C GLY A 160 0.39 -11.30 -16.68
N CYS A 161 1.39 -10.83 -15.92
CA CYS A 161 1.47 -9.44 -15.45
C CYS A 161 2.37 -8.62 -16.38
N SER A 162 2.22 -7.29 -16.38
CA SER A 162 3.12 -6.37 -17.09
C SER A 162 3.89 -5.54 -16.07
N VAL A 163 5.23 -5.50 -16.15
CA VAL A 163 6.04 -4.68 -15.24
C VAL A 163 6.16 -3.27 -15.80
N LEU A 164 5.82 -2.27 -14.98
CA LEU A 164 5.92 -0.87 -15.39
C LEU A 164 7.38 -0.42 -15.47
N LEU A 165 7.73 0.23 -16.57
CA LEU A 165 9.07 0.78 -16.82
C LEU A 165 9.22 2.23 -16.37
N VAL A 166 8.23 2.76 -15.64
CA VAL A 166 8.22 4.14 -15.15
C VAL A 166 7.82 4.10 -13.69
N ASN A 167 8.64 4.72 -12.84
CA ASN A 167 8.25 4.95 -11.46
C ASN A 167 7.21 6.07 -11.40
N GLU A 168 5.93 5.68 -11.33
CA GLU A 168 4.82 6.63 -11.23
C GLU A 168 4.64 7.19 -9.82
N GLN A 169 5.41 6.71 -8.83
CA GLN A 169 5.34 7.13 -7.43
C GLN A 169 3.91 7.00 -6.84
N GLY A 170 3.13 6.04 -7.34
CA GLY A 170 1.72 5.84 -6.98
C GLY A 170 0.75 6.87 -7.59
N ARG A 171 1.20 7.76 -8.49
CA ARG A 171 0.40 8.89 -9.01
C ARG A 171 -0.41 8.57 -10.28
N ARG A 172 -0.73 7.30 -10.54
CA ARG A 172 -1.55 6.92 -11.70
C ARG A 172 -2.96 7.48 -11.56
N LYS A 173 -3.42 8.16 -12.61
CA LYS A 173 -4.79 8.65 -12.71
C LYS A 173 -5.74 7.54 -13.16
N ALA A 174 -6.86 7.37 -12.46
CA ALA A 174 -7.95 6.46 -12.79
C ALA A 174 -8.84 7.05 -13.90
N LEU A 175 -8.27 7.23 -15.09
CA LEU A 175 -9.01 7.77 -16.25
C LEU A 175 -10.15 6.83 -16.68
N LYS A 176 -10.01 5.54 -16.39
CA LYS A 176 -10.99 4.47 -16.57
C LYS A 176 -11.10 3.70 -15.23
N PRO A 177 -12.11 2.83 -15.05
CA PRO A 177 -12.24 1.99 -13.87
C PRO A 177 -10.94 1.24 -13.59
N THR A 178 -10.34 1.52 -12.44
CA THR A 178 -9.01 1.03 -12.07
C THR A 178 -9.03 0.53 -10.62
N LEU A 179 -8.55 -0.70 -10.44
CA LEU A 179 -8.29 -1.29 -9.14
C LEU A 179 -6.81 -1.11 -8.79
N PHE A 180 -6.53 -0.33 -7.75
CA PHE A 180 -5.21 -0.21 -7.16
C PHE A 180 -5.05 -1.26 -6.06
N PHE A 181 -4.14 -2.21 -6.24
CA PHE A 181 -3.85 -3.28 -5.28
C PHE A 181 -2.53 -2.95 -4.58
N MET A 182 -2.60 -2.54 -3.32
CA MET A 182 -1.52 -1.89 -2.59
C MET A 182 -1.45 -2.35 -1.12
N PRO A 183 -1.60 -3.63 -0.75
CA PRO A 183 -1.51 -4.05 0.65
C PRO A 183 -0.13 -3.72 1.25
N HIS A 184 -0.09 -3.30 2.51
CA HIS A 184 1.12 -2.95 3.29
C HIS A 184 2.02 -1.86 2.68
N CYS A 185 1.50 -1.07 1.73
CA CYS A 185 2.22 0.07 1.18
C CYS A 185 2.39 1.19 2.22
N GLU A 186 3.40 2.03 1.99
CA GLU A 186 3.64 3.23 2.81
C GLU A 186 2.50 4.25 2.63
N ALA A 187 2.22 5.02 3.69
CA ALA A 187 1.17 6.05 3.70
C ALA A 187 1.32 7.07 2.57
N GLU A 188 2.57 7.42 2.24
CA GLU A 188 2.89 8.36 1.17
C GLU A 188 2.39 7.88 -0.19
N LEU A 189 2.40 6.58 -0.46
CA LEU A 189 1.99 6.02 -1.73
C LEU A 189 0.47 6.14 -1.94
N TYR A 190 -0.34 5.90 -0.89
CA TYR A 190 -1.77 6.18 -0.92
C TYR A 190 -2.05 7.68 -1.05
N ASN A 191 -1.30 8.51 -0.32
CA ASN A 191 -1.46 9.95 -0.38
C ASN A 191 -1.15 10.50 -1.79
N ASN A 192 -0.12 9.99 -2.44
CA ASN A 192 0.23 10.32 -3.83
C ASN A 192 -0.86 9.88 -4.81
N LEU A 193 -1.41 8.68 -4.63
CA LEU A 193 -2.52 8.16 -5.42
C LEU A 193 -3.75 9.04 -5.31
N LEU A 194 -4.18 9.32 -4.07
CA LEU A 194 -5.36 10.15 -3.81
C LEU A 194 -5.14 11.58 -4.33
N GLN A 195 -3.95 12.16 -4.11
CA GLN A 195 -3.62 13.48 -4.63
C GLN A 195 -3.73 13.55 -6.16
N ALA A 196 -3.19 12.54 -6.87
CA ALA A 196 -3.22 12.51 -8.33
C ALA A 196 -4.64 12.38 -8.89
N ASN A 197 -5.54 11.80 -8.08
CA ASN A 197 -6.93 11.54 -8.42
C ASN A 197 -7.91 12.48 -7.71
N TRP A 198 -7.48 13.60 -7.13
CA TRP A 198 -8.31 14.47 -6.25
C TRP A 198 -9.40 15.27 -7.00
N GLN A 199 -10.26 14.56 -7.72
CA GLN A 199 -11.40 15.01 -8.50
C GLN A 199 -12.49 13.94 -8.37
N ALA A 200 -13.76 14.36 -8.23
CA ALA A 200 -14.88 13.44 -8.01
C ALA A 200 -14.95 12.35 -9.10
N GLU A 201 -14.81 12.73 -10.37
CA GLU A 201 -14.80 11.80 -11.51
C GLU A 201 -13.71 10.72 -11.38
N LEU A 202 -12.48 11.10 -11.02
CA LEU A 202 -11.35 10.18 -10.96
C LEU A 202 -11.44 9.26 -9.73
N LEU A 203 -11.79 9.78 -8.56
CA LEU A 203 -11.99 8.95 -7.37
C LEU A 203 -13.15 7.96 -7.55
N ASN A 204 -14.25 8.37 -8.19
CA ASN A 204 -15.37 7.48 -8.45
C ASN A 204 -15.05 6.35 -9.44
N ARG A 205 -13.94 6.45 -10.19
CA ARG A 205 -13.40 5.38 -11.06
C ARG A 205 -12.33 4.53 -10.38
N ALA A 206 -11.92 4.85 -9.17
CA ALA A 206 -10.91 4.12 -8.43
C ALA A 206 -11.54 3.14 -7.44
N VAL A 207 -10.97 1.94 -7.37
CA VAL A 207 -11.10 1.04 -6.22
C VAL A 207 -9.71 0.86 -5.65
N VAL A 208 -9.57 0.90 -4.33
CA VAL A 208 -8.30 0.54 -3.67
C VAL A 208 -8.51 -0.72 -2.86
N PHE A 209 -7.60 -1.68 -3.00
CA PHE A 209 -7.39 -2.74 -2.02
C PHE A 209 -6.05 -2.48 -1.34
N GLY A 210 -6.05 -2.16 -0.06
CA GLY A 210 -4.84 -1.74 0.65
C GLY A 210 -5.05 -1.67 2.15
N ASN A 211 -4.19 -0.96 2.86
CA ASN A 211 -4.26 -0.77 4.30
C ASN A 211 -5.55 -0.05 4.69
N SER A 212 -6.12 -0.44 5.83
CA SER A 212 -7.28 0.21 6.42
C SER A 212 -7.01 1.71 6.64
N PHE A 213 -7.88 2.56 6.10
CA PHE A 213 -7.77 4.01 6.24
C PHE A 213 -8.23 4.47 7.62
N LYS A 214 -9.07 3.67 8.28
CA LYS A 214 -9.45 3.85 9.68
C LYS A 214 -8.23 3.84 10.62
N ILE A 215 -7.24 2.99 10.37
CA ILE A 215 -6.03 2.90 11.20
C ILE A 215 -5.23 4.21 11.16
N TYR A 216 -5.05 4.80 9.97
CA TYR A 216 -4.37 6.10 9.86
C TYR A 216 -5.12 7.21 10.61
N LYS A 217 -6.46 7.21 10.57
CA LYS A 217 -7.29 8.16 11.32
C LYS A 217 -7.14 7.98 12.83
N GLN A 218 -7.11 6.74 13.30
CA GLN A 218 -6.88 6.45 14.71
C GLN A 218 -5.50 6.97 15.16
N PHE A 219 -4.44 6.63 14.42
CA PHE A 219 -3.09 7.13 14.72
C PHE A 219 -3.00 8.65 14.68
N ALA A 220 -3.65 9.33 13.73
CA ALA A 220 -3.67 10.79 13.65
C ALA A 220 -4.37 11.43 14.87
N SER A 221 -5.40 10.78 15.41
CA SER A 221 -6.14 11.27 16.58
C SER A 221 -5.37 11.07 17.89
N GLU A 222 -4.63 9.97 18.01
CA GLU A 222 -3.86 9.61 19.20
C GLU A 222 -2.47 10.26 19.23
N PHE A 223 -1.86 10.44 18.05
CA PHE A 223 -0.50 10.95 17.90
C PHE A 223 -0.48 12.11 16.88
N LYS A 224 -0.22 13.34 17.35
CA LYS A 224 0.05 14.54 16.53
C LYS A 224 1.42 14.44 15.83
N SER A 225 1.64 13.36 15.08
CA SER A 225 2.93 12.93 14.52
C SER A 225 3.04 13.21 13.02
N SER A 226 4.23 12.95 12.47
CA SER A 226 4.55 13.04 11.04
C SER A 226 3.62 12.23 10.12
N VAL A 227 2.93 11.21 10.65
CA VAL A 227 1.96 10.38 9.90
C VAL A 227 0.81 11.21 9.32
N VAL A 228 0.37 12.25 10.06
CA VAL A 228 -0.68 13.18 9.60
C VAL A 228 -0.22 13.93 8.34
N VAL A 229 1.06 14.30 8.27
CA VAL A 229 1.62 15.02 7.12
C VAL A 229 1.69 14.12 5.89
N SER A 230 2.10 12.86 6.07
CA SER A 230 2.23 11.89 4.96
C SER A 230 0.90 11.33 4.46
N ALA A 231 -0.19 11.43 5.23
CA ALA A 231 -1.48 10.80 4.95
C ALA A 231 -2.65 11.80 4.80
N LYS A 232 -2.39 13.09 4.54
CA LYS A 232 -3.43 14.13 4.51
C LYS A 232 -4.63 13.80 3.61
N HIS A 233 -4.40 13.31 2.39
CA HIS A 233 -5.50 12.97 1.48
C HIS A 233 -6.24 11.71 1.93
N VAL A 234 -5.54 10.76 2.58
CA VAL A 234 -6.15 9.56 3.18
C VAL A 234 -7.12 9.96 4.28
N LEU A 235 -6.74 10.91 5.13
CA LEU A 235 -7.61 11.43 6.18
C LEU A 235 -8.80 12.22 5.62
N ALA A 236 -8.57 13.06 4.62
CA ALA A 236 -9.59 13.92 4.05
C ALA A 236 -10.65 13.15 3.21
N VAL A 237 -10.24 12.08 2.51
CA VAL A 237 -11.16 11.30 1.67
C VAL A 237 -12.08 10.40 2.48
N HIS A 238 -11.75 10.14 3.75
CA HIS A 238 -12.44 9.19 4.62
C HIS A 238 -13.96 9.43 4.70
N LYS A 239 -14.42 10.69 4.60
CA LYS A 239 -15.85 11.04 4.63
C LYS A 239 -16.64 10.71 3.34
N PHE A 240 -15.94 10.39 2.25
CA PHE A 240 -16.54 10.07 0.95
C PHE A 240 -16.28 8.64 0.51
N MET A 241 -15.92 7.75 1.43
CA MET A 241 -15.57 6.39 1.09
C MET A 241 -16.22 5.37 2.01
N ASN A 242 -16.49 4.20 1.45
CA ASN A 242 -16.86 3.01 2.21
C ASN A 242 -15.67 2.06 2.29
N GLU A 243 -15.35 1.64 3.50
CA GLU A 243 -14.26 0.71 3.79
C GLU A 243 -14.80 -0.65 4.21
N PHE A 244 -14.40 -1.70 3.50
CA PHE A 244 -14.75 -3.08 3.80
C PHE A 244 -13.48 -3.85 4.15
N GLY A 245 -13.29 -4.12 5.45
CA GLY A 245 -12.15 -4.90 5.93
C GLY A 245 -12.22 -6.34 5.44
N ILE A 246 -11.07 -6.97 5.27
CA ILE A 246 -10.99 -8.42 5.08
C ILE A 246 -10.76 -9.09 6.43
N GLU A 247 -11.48 -10.18 6.69
CA GLU A 247 -11.26 -11.00 7.87
C GLU A 247 -10.13 -11.99 7.59
N THR A 248 -9.00 -11.81 8.27
CA THR A 248 -7.93 -12.81 8.25
C THR A 248 -8.26 -13.90 9.27
N VAL A 249 -8.74 -15.05 8.79
CA VAL A 249 -9.14 -16.18 9.64
C VAL A 249 -7.98 -17.11 10.04
N SER A 250 -6.79 -16.93 9.45
CA SER A 250 -5.63 -17.81 9.66
C SER A 250 -4.34 -17.04 9.88
N ASP A 251 -3.58 -17.43 10.89
CA ASP A 251 -2.24 -16.94 11.21
C ASP A 251 -1.28 -17.03 10.01
N GLU A 252 -1.50 -18.00 9.12
CA GLU A 252 -0.66 -18.25 7.95
C GLU A 252 -0.69 -17.11 6.93
N PHE A 253 -1.83 -16.43 6.79
CA PHE A 253 -2.03 -15.35 5.82
C PHE A 253 -2.01 -13.97 6.47
N PHE A 254 -2.00 -13.91 7.81
CA PHE A 254 -2.00 -12.69 8.60
C PHE A 254 -0.88 -11.73 8.15
N GLY A 255 0.36 -12.21 8.05
CA GLY A 255 1.51 -11.37 7.69
C GLY A 255 1.46 -10.77 6.28
N ALA A 256 0.57 -11.23 5.41
CA ALA A 256 0.41 -10.72 4.05
C ALA A 256 -0.81 -9.80 3.86
N PHE A 257 -1.81 -9.93 4.74
CA PHE A 257 -3.14 -9.35 4.52
C PHE A 257 -3.81 -8.75 5.76
N HIS A 258 -3.16 -8.78 6.93
CA HIS A 258 -3.69 -8.08 8.10
C HIS A 258 -3.92 -6.60 7.78
N ASP A 259 -4.88 -5.99 8.45
CA ASP A 259 -5.21 -4.58 8.28
C ASP A 259 -5.52 -4.17 6.83
N SER A 260 -5.84 -5.12 5.94
CA SER A 260 -6.19 -4.83 4.56
C SER A 260 -7.70 -4.64 4.39
N SER A 261 -8.09 -3.82 3.42
CA SER A 261 -9.47 -3.39 3.20
C SER A 261 -9.70 -3.01 1.74
N TRP A 262 -10.95 -3.13 1.31
CA TRP A 262 -11.46 -2.50 0.10
C TRP A 262 -11.94 -1.08 0.39
N HIS A 263 -11.64 -0.16 -0.52
CA HIS A 263 -12.03 1.23 -0.44
C HIS A 263 -12.76 1.62 -1.73
N PHE A 264 -14.01 2.04 -1.58
CA PHE A 264 -14.84 2.57 -2.66
C PHE A 264 -15.18 4.03 -2.38
N PHE A 265 -15.09 4.88 -3.39
CA PHE A 265 -15.36 6.31 -3.27
C PHE A 265 -16.74 6.67 -3.83
N TYR A 266 -17.42 7.62 -3.17
CA TYR A 266 -18.75 8.13 -3.51
C TYR A 266 -18.73 9.64 -3.36
N LEU A 267 -18.33 10.31 -4.44
CA LEU A 267 -18.34 11.75 -4.52
C LEU A 267 -19.45 12.18 -5.47
N ASP A 268 -20.14 13.24 -5.11
CA ASP A 268 -21.01 13.95 -6.04
C ASP A 268 -20.14 14.49 -7.19
N PRO A 269 -20.49 14.25 -8.47
CA PRO A 269 -19.78 14.84 -9.61
C PRO A 269 -19.68 16.38 -9.55
N GLU A 270 -20.61 17.05 -8.87
CA GLU A 270 -20.62 18.51 -8.69
C GLU A 270 -19.74 18.98 -7.51
N LEU A 271 -19.20 18.05 -6.70
CA LEU A 271 -18.37 18.40 -5.55
C LEU A 271 -16.98 18.88 -5.98
N GLU A 272 -16.68 20.14 -5.70
CA GLU A 272 -15.34 20.69 -5.82
C GLU A 272 -14.47 20.29 -4.62
N LEU A 273 -13.66 19.25 -4.80
CA LEU A 273 -12.73 18.76 -3.78
C LEU A 273 -11.63 19.77 -3.36
N GLN A 274 -11.49 20.88 -4.09
CA GLN A 274 -10.55 21.96 -3.77
C GLN A 274 -10.98 22.75 -2.53
N ASP A 275 -12.27 22.72 -2.20
CA ASP A 275 -12.84 23.40 -1.03
C ASP A 275 -12.68 22.60 0.27
N ILE A 276 -12.09 21.40 0.18
CA ILE A 276 -11.84 20.55 1.34
C ILE A 276 -10.50 20.91 1.95
N GLU A 277 -10.55 21.49 3.14
CA GLU A 277 -9.38 21.77 3.95
C GLU A 277 -8.61 20.46 4.24
N LEU A 278 -7.33 20.42 3.82
CA LEU A 278 -6.39 19.29 3.97
C LEU A 278 -5.43 19.51 5.13
#